data_AF-A0A359GKJ7-F1
#
_entry.id   AF-A0A359GKJ7-F1
#
_cell.length_a   1.000
_cell.length_b   1.000
_cell.length_c   1.000
_cell.angle_alpha   90.00
_cell.angle_beta   90.00
_cell.angle_gamma   90.00
#
_symmetry.space_group_name_H-M   'P 1'
#
loop_
_entity.id
_entity.type
_entity.pdbx_description
1 polymer ?
#
loop_
_entity_poly.entity_id
_entity_poly.type
_entity_poly.pdbx_seq_one_letter_code
_entity_poly.pdbx_strand_id
1 'polypeptide(L)'
;SLDAVDQTITYVFAVEILLKLVVYRLQFFRRGWNWFDFIVIGVSLIPGTQAFGVLRALRVLRILRLLHIVPMMRRITEALMKALPGMGAIFAVLALITYVAAVMATNMYGNTENEEVTELFGDLPRSAYSLFQVMTMDGWRFEVVQKVIDDGNPYAWMFFLIFIFIASFAILNLFIALIVDSLAAEQQAIIEEGLDEIEGELEGELMTAEKERAAVLSAIQEMRSEIAALRASVEAQSK
;
A
#
# COMPACT_ATOMS: atom_id res chain seq x y z
N SER A 1 33.40 -23.87 -5.41
CA SER A 1 32.25 -24.49 -4.72
C SER A 1 31.19 -23.41 -4.51
N LEU A 2 29.93 -23.69 -4.86
CA LEU A 2 28.82 -22.74 -4.73
C LEU A 2 28.66 -22.19 -3.30
N ASP A 3 29.00 -23.01 -2.30
CA ASP A 3 28.96 -22.63 -0.89
C ASP A 3 29.95 -21.52 -0.51
N ALA A 4 31.15 -21.53 -1.10
CA ALA A 4 32.15 -20.50 -0.83
C ALA A 4 31.72 -19.14 -1.39
N VAL A 5 31.04 -19.15 -2.55
CA VAL A 5 30.48 -17.94 -3.16
C VAL A 5 29.33 -17.41 -2.31
N ASP A 6 28.39 -18.28 -1.89
CA ASP A 6 27.26 -17.90 -1.02
C ASP A 6 27.74 -17.29 0.31
N GLN A 7 28.77 -17.90 0.91
CA GLN A 7 29.36 -17.45 2.15
C GLN A 7 30.09 -16.11 2.00
N THR A 8 30.84 -15.92 0.91
CA THR A 8 31.51 -14.64 0.61
C THR A 8 30.49 -13.52 0.46
N ILE A 9 29.42 -13.76 -0.32
CA ILE A 9 28.33 -12.81 -0.52
C ILE A 9 27.68 -12.43 0.82
N THR A 10 27.41 -13.41 1.69
CA THR A 10 26.86 -13.17 3.03
C THR A 10 27.76 -12.28 3.88
N TYR A 11 29.08 -12.52 3.86
CA TYR A 11 30.01 -11.69 4.62
C TYR A 11 30.07 -10.25 4.09
N VAL A 12 30.09 -10.06 2.76
CA VAL A 12 30.06 -8.71 2.16
C VAL A 12 28.81 -7.95 2.61
N PHE A 13 27.64 -8.57 2.56
CA PHE A 13 26.40 -7.95 3.03
C PHE A 13 26.35 -7.71 4.54
N ALA A 14 26.92 -8.62 5.34
CA ALA A 14 27.03 -8.43 6.78
C ALA A 14 27.89 -7.21 7.12
N VAL A 15 29.03 -7.04 6.44
CA VAL A 15 29.88 -5.86 6.60
C VAL A 15 29.14 -4.60 6.17
N GLU A 16 28.46 -4.62 5.02
CA GLU A 16 27.67 -3.48 4.55
C GLU A 16 26.61 -3.02 5.57
N ILE A 17 25.85 -3.98 6.12
CA ILE A 17 24.82 -3.68 7.13
C ILE A 17 25.44 -3.20 8.44
N LEU A 18 26.57 -3.78 8.86
CA LEU A 18 27.29 -3.31 10.04
C LEU A 18 27.75 -1.86 9.87
N LEU A 19 28.30 -1.51 8.70
CA LEU A 19 28.70 -0.14 8.38
C LEU A 19 27.50 0.80 8.39
N LYS A 20 26.38 0.41 7.78
CA LYS A 20 25.12 1.18 7.81
C LYS A 20 24.61 1.35 9.25
N LEU A 21 24.67 0.33 10.08
CA LEU A 21 24.26 0.40 11.49
C LEU A 21 25.14 1.39 12.27
N VAL A 22 26.47 1.39 12.04
CA VAL A 22 27.40 2.31 12.70
C VAL A 22 27.18 3.76 12.24
N VAL A 23 26.99 3.98 10.93
CA VAL A 23 26.78 5.33 10.35
C VAL A 23 25.43 5.90 10.75
N TYR A 24 24.34 5.13 10.61
CA TYR A 24 22.97 5.62 10.84
C TYR A 24 22.48 5.44 12.29
N ARG A 25 23.13 4.60 13.10
CA ARG A 25 22.79 4.34 14.51
C ARG A 25 21.29 4.03 14.67
N LEU A 26 20.57 4.77 15.52
CA LEU A 26 19.14 4.61 15.75
C LEU A 26 18.28 5.02 14.52
N GLN A 27 18.81 5.82 13.60
CA GLN A 27 18.11 6.13 12.34
C GLN A 27 18.12 4.95 11.37
N PHE A 28 19.01 3.95 11.56
CA PHE A 28 19.03 2.72 10.78
C PHE A 28 17.67 2.03 10.84
N PHE A 29 17.09 1.93 12.04
CA PHE A 29 15.84 1.23 12.31
C PHE A 29 14.57 1.99 11.89
N ARG A 30 14.69 3.27 11.52
CA ARG A 30 13.57 4.05 10.97
C ARG A 30 13.33 3.78 9.48
N ARG A 31 14.27 3.16 8.78
CA ARG A 31 14.14 2.76 7.37
C ARG A 31 13.72 1.29 7.29
N GLY A 32 12.50 1.01 6.81
CA GLY A 32 11.94 -0.35 6.79
C GLY A 32 12.83 -1.42 6.14
N TRP A 33 13.50 -1.07 5.03
CA TRP A 33 14.42 -1.99 4.34
C TRP A 33 15.67 -2.34 5.13
N ASN A 34 16.20 -1.42 5.92
CA ASN A 34 17.39 -1.66 6.72
C ASN A 34 17.11 -2.69 7.82
N TRP A 35 15.94 -2.61 8.46
CA TRP A 35 15.50 -3.61 9.45
C TRP A 35 15.28 -4.98 8.82
N PHE A 36 14.64 -5.03 7.64
CA PHE A 36 14.45 -6.28 6.89
C PHE A 36 15.80 -6.93 6.51
N ASP A 37 16.72 -6.15 5.94
CA ASP A 37 18.05 -6.63 5.54
C ASP A 37 18.83 -7.18 6.74
N PHE A 38 18.75 -6.48 7.89
CA PHE A 38 19.36 -6.92 9.14
C PHE A 38 18.85 -8.29 9.60
N ILE A 39 17.55 -8.56 9.50
CA ILE A 39 16.96 -9.87 9.84
C ILE A 39 17.45 -10.95 8.88
N VAL A 40 17.38 -10.73 7.57
CA VAL A 40 17.75 -11.75 6.57
C VAL A 40 19.22 -12.15 6.70
N ILE A 41 20.10 -11.17 6.92
CA ILE A 41 21.53 -11.41 7.10
C ILE A 41 21.78 -12.04 8.47
N GLY A 42 21.12 -11.58 9.54
CA GLY A 42 21.18 -12.18 10.87
C GLY A 42 20.85 -13.67 10.84
N VAL A 43 19.72 -14.06 10.23
CA VAL A 43 19.31 -15.46 10.05
C VAL A 43 20.32 -16.24 9.19
N SER A 44 20.93 -15.60 8.20
CA SER A 44 21.93 -16.22 7.33
C SER A 44 23.26 -16.52 8.06
N LEU A 45 23.58 -15.79 9.14
CA LEU A 45 24.79 -15.97 9.94
C LEU A 45 24.66 -17.02 11.05
N ILE A 46 23.44 -17.45 11.40
CA ILE A 46 23.22 -18.38 12.52
C ILE A 46 23.86 -19.75 12.22
N PRO A 47 24.85 -20.19 13.01
CA PRO A 47 25.48 -21.50 12.84
C PRO A 47 24.50 -22.62 13.20
N GLY A 48 24.64 -23.77 12.52
CA GLY A 48 23.79 -24.94 12.74
C GLY A 48 24.08 -25.67 14.04
N THR A 49 23.65 -25.13 15.17
CA THR A 49 23.67 -25.87 16.42
C THR A 49 22.46 -26.81 16.49
N GLN A 50 22.65 -28.00 17.05
CA GLN A 50 21.63 -29.06 17.09
C GLN A 50 20.36 -28.65 17.86
N ALA A 51 20.47 -27.67 18.76
CA ALA A 51 19.38 -27.20 19.62
C ALA A 51 18.25 -26.44 18.88
N PHE A 52 18.48 -25.98 17.65
CA PHE A 52 17.51 -25.14 16.94
C PHE A 52 17.15 -25.69 15.54
N GLY A 53 16.37 -26.76 15.52
CA GLY A 53 15.85 -27.37 14.27
C GLY A 53 15.13 -26.37 13.36
N VAL A 54 14.31 -25.47 13.94
CA VAL A 54 13.58 -24.43 13.21
C VAL A 54 14.53 -23.42 12.55
N LEU A 55 15.57 -22.98 13.25
CA LEU A 55 16.57 -22.04 12.69
C LEU A 55 17.33 -22.64 11.50
N ARG A 56 17.41 -23.97 11.45
CA ARG A 56 17.94 -24.70 10.29
C ARG A 56 17.05 -24.55 9.06
N ALA A 57 15.73 -24.63 9.25
CA ALA A 57 14.75 -24.41 8.18
C ALA A 57 14.75 -22.95 7.71
N LEU A 58 14.94 -21.98 8.63
CA LEU A 58 15.02 -20.56 8.30
C LEU A 58 16.18 -20.20 7.35
N ARG A 59 17.16 -21.10 7.16
CA ARG A 59 18.20 -20.91 6.16
C ARG A 59 17.66 -20.78 4.74
N VAL A 60 16.47 -21.32 4.44
CA VAL A 60 15.81 -21.10 3.15
C VAL A 60 15.56 -19.61 2.90
N LEU A 61 15.32 -18.83 3.96
CA LEU A 61 15.12 -17.38 3.90
C LEU A 61 16.36 -16.64 3.40
N ARG A 62 17.54 -17.28 3.35
CA ARG A 62 18.71 -16.67 2.72
C ARG A 62 18.45 -16.31 1.25
N ILE A 63 17.52 -17.00 0.57
CA ILE A 63 17.09 -16.67 -0.80
C ILE A 63 16.46 -15.28 -0.88
N LEU A 64 15.90 -14.78 0.23
CA LEU A 64 15.37 -13.42 0.32
C LEU A 64 16.45 -12.35 0.17
N ARG A 65 17.75 -12.69 0.25
CA ARG A 65 18.84 -11.78 -0.15
C ARG A 65 18.68 -11.31 -1.60
N LEU A 66 17.99 -12.07 -2.46
CA LEU A 66 17.66 -11.64 -3.82
C LEU A 66 16.79 -10.37 -3.80
N LEU A 67 15.94 -10.18 -2.80
CA LEU A 67 15.17 -8.94 -2.64
C LEU A 67 16.08 -7.75 -2.34
N HIS A 68 17.22 -7.98 -1.68
CA HIS A 68 18.23 -6.95 -1.44
C HIS A 68 19.01 -6.62 -2.73
N ILE A 69 19.43 -7.67 -3.45
CA ILE A 69 20.34 -7.57 -4.60
C ILE A 69 19.61 -7.03 -5.84
N VAL A 70 18.35 -7.40 -6.04
CA VAL A 70 17.58 -7.09 -7.25
C VAL A 70 16.70 -5.87 -7.00
N PRO A 71 17.04 -4.68 -7.56
CA PRO A 71 16.28 -3.45 -7.31
C PRO A 71 14.81 -3.54 -7.75
N MET A 72 14.52 -4.34 -8.78
CA MET A 72 13.15 -4.58 -9.26
C MET A 72 12.28 -5.23 -8.17
N MET A 73 12.81 -6.19 -7.42
CA MET A 73 12.06 -6.85 -6.35
C MET A 73 11.74 -5.88 -5.20
N ARG A 74 12.69 -4.99 -4.85
CA ARG A 74 12.44 -3.91 -3.89
C ARG A 74 11.29 -3.02 -4.33
N ARG A 75 11.28 -2.59 -5.60
CA ARG A 75 10.22 -1.74 -6.15
C ARG A 75 8.85 -2.41 -6.05
N ILE A 76 8.75 -3.70 -6.38
CA ILE A 76 7.50 -4.46 -6.28
C ILE A 76 7.05 -4.56 -4.81
N THR A 77 7.95 -4.90 -3.90
CA THR A 77 7.61 -5.00 -2.47
C THR A 77 7.21 -3.63 -1.88
N GLU A 78 7.89 -2.55 -2.28
CA GLU A 78 7.51 -1.18 -1.89
C GLU A 78 6.13 -0.80 -2.42
N ALA A 79 5.80 -1.16 -3.67
CA ALA A 79 4.48 -0.91 -4.24
C ALA A 79 3.39 -1.66 -3.46
N LEU A 80 3.62 -2.93 -3.12
CA LEU A 80 2.69 -3.71 -2.28
C LEU A 80 2.55 -3.10 -0.88
N MET A 81 3.66 -2.74 -0.23
CA MET A 81 3.62 -2.12 1.09
C MET A 81 2.96 -0.74 1.10
N LYS A 82 3.03 0.02 0.00
CA LYS A 82 2.31 1.30 -0.15
C LYS A 82 0.81 1.12 -0.34
N ALA A 83 0.36 -0.02 -0.87
CA ALA A 83 -1.06 -0.32 -1.02
C ALA A 83 -1.74 -0.72 0.30
N LEU A 84 -1.00 -1.38 1.21
CA LEU A 84 -1.57 -1.89 2.48
C LEU A 84 -2.23 -0.83 3.39
N PRO A 85 -1.66 0.37 3.60
CA PRO A 85 -2.22 1.37 4.51
C PRO A 85 -3.62 1.85 4.13
N GLY A 86 -3.91 2.02 2.83
CA GLY A 86 -5.23 2.45 2.34
C GLY A 86 -6.34 1.44 2.72
N MET A 87 -5.95 0.18 2.90
CA MET A 87 -6.84 -0.92 3.22
C MET A 87 -6.96 -1.24 4.72
N GLY A 88 -6.15 -0.60 5.58
CA GLY A 88 -6.04 -0.96 7.00
C GLY A 88 -7.36 -0.89 7.77
N ALA A 89 -8.21 0.09 7.45
CA ALA A 89 -9.53 0.21 8.07
C ALA A 89 -10.45 -0.97 7.75
N ILE A 90 -10.39 -1.48 6.51
CA ILE A 90 -11.20 -2.61 6.06
C ILE A 90 -10.72 -3.90 6.73
N PHE A 91 -9.39 -4.09 6.82
CA PHE A 91 -8.83 -5.21 7.60
C PHE A 91 -9.24 -5.17 9.07
N ALA A 92 -9.29 -3.98 9.69
CA ALA A 92 -9.75 -3.84 11.08
C ALA A 92 -11.24 -4.21 11.23
N VAL A 93 -12.09 -3.80 10.30
CA VAL A 93 -13.51 -4.19 10.27
C VAL A 93 -13.67 -5.69 10.07
N LEU A 94 -12.93 -6.28 9.13
CA LEU A 94 -12.94 -7.72 8.88
C LEU A 94 -12.50 -8.51 10.12
N ALA A 95 -11.40 -8.10 10.75
CA ALA A 95 -10.91 -8.71 11.99
C ALA A 95 -11.93 -8.59 13.14
N LEU A 96 -12.63 -7.45 13.25
CA LEU A 96 -13.69 -7.27 14.23
C LEU A 96 -14.88 -8.21 13.98
N ILE A 97 -15.32 -8.33 12.73
CA ILE A 97 -16.41 -9.24 12.35
C ILE A 97 -16.01 -10.69 12.63
N THR A 98 -14.80 -11.09 12.25
CA THR A 98 -14.26 -12.43 12.55
C THR A 98 -14.15 -12.66 14.06
N TYR A 99 -13.72 -11.67 14.84
CA TYR A 99 -13.64 -11.78 16.30
C TYR A 99 -15.02 -12.01 16.92
N VAL A 100 -16.02 -11.19 16.55
CA VAL A 100 -17.40 -11.32 17.07
C VAL A 100 -17.98 -12.68 16.67
N ALA A 101 -17.78 -13.10 15.41
CA ALA A 101 -18.20 -14.42 14.94
C ALA A 101 -17.47 -15.56 15.66
N ALA A 102 -16.18 -15.42 15.98
CA ALA A 102 -15.39 -16.42 16.69
C ALA A 102 -15.90 -16.59 18.13
N VAL A 103 -16.21 -15.50 18.82
CA VAL A 103 -16.83 -15.54 20.16
C VAL A 103 -18.18 -16.24 20.08
N MET A 104 -19.02 -15.92 19.08
CA MET A 104 -20.31 -16.61 18.90
C MET A 104 -20.14 -18.10 18.64
N ALA A 105 -19.27 -18.48 17.71
CA ALA A 105 -19.03 -19.86 17.34
C ALA A 105 -18.44 -20.68 18.50
N THR A 106 -17.51 -20.11 19.28
CA THR A 106 -16.97 -20.76 20.49
C THR A 106 -18.09 -21.08 21.49
N ASN A 107 -18.96 -20.11 21.76
CA ASN A 107 -20.05 -20.28 22.73
C ASN A 107 -21.17 -21.20 22.23
N MET A 108 -21.44 -21.21 20.93
CA MET A 108 -22.52 -22.01 20.34
C MET A 108 -22.11 -23.45 20.05
N TYR A 109 -20.88 -23.67 19.57
CA TYR A 109 -20.44 -24.96 19.02
C TYR A 109 -19.23 -25.56 19.76
N GLY A 110 -18.53 -24.79 20.60
CA GLY A 110 -17.29 -25.25 21.24
C GLY A 110 -17.47 -26.22 22.40
N ASN A 111 -18.64 -26.25 23.04
CA ASN A 111 -18.93 -27.13 24.18
C ASN A 111 -19.63 -28.42 23.73
N THR A 112 -18.86 -29.34 23.14
CA THR A 112 -19.32 -30.62 22.61
C THR A 112 -18.32 -31.74 22.92
N GLU A 113 -18.78 -33.00 22.89
CA GLU A 113 -17.94 -34.19 23.03
C GLU A 113 -17.28 -34.61 21.72
N ASN A 114 -17.69 -34.03 20.59
CA ASN A 114 -17.14 -34.33 19.28
C ASN A 114 -15.80 -33.63 19.06
N GLU A 115 -14.72 -34.44 19.06
CA GLU A 115 -13.34 -33.99 18.92
C GLU A 115 -13.13 -33.12 17.66
N GLU A 116 -13.77 -33.46 16.54
CA GLU A 116 -13.62 -32.70 15.30
C GLU A 116 -14.19 -31.28 15.40
N VAL A 117 -15.28 -31.10 16.16
CA VAL A 117 -15.90 -29.79 16.38
C VAL A 117 -15.14 -29.01 17.47
N THR A 118 -14.62 -29.70 18.49
CA THR A 118 -13.74 -29.09 19.49
C THR A 118 -12.43 -28.57 18.88
N GLU A 119 -11.86 -29.25 17.89
CA GLU A 119 -10.68 -28.76 17.15
C GLU A 119 -10.98 -27.46 16.37
N LEU A 120 -12.21 -27.28 15.91
CA LEU A 120 -12.64 -26.09 15.18
C LEU A 120 -13.05 -24.94 16.11
N PHE A 121 -13.83 -25.22 17.15
CA PHE A 121 -14.52 -24.19 17.94
C PHE A 121 -14.29 -24.25 19.45
N GLY A 122 -13.43 -25.15 19.94
CA GLY A 122 -13.24 -25.37 21.39
C GLY A 122 -12.62 -24.19 22.14
N ASP A 123 -11.92 -23.30 21.46
CA ASP A 123 -11.48 -22.01 22.02
C ASP A 123 -11.56 -20.88 20.99
N LEU A 124 -11.34 -19.66 21.47
CA LEU A 124 -11.45 -18.45 20.66
C LEU A 124 -10.42 -18.42 19.50
N PRO A 125 -9.11 -18.69 19.70
CA PRO A 125 -8.14 -18.79 18.61
C PRO A 125 -8.51 -19.82 17.54
N ARG A 126 -8.95 -21.03 17.95
CA ARG A 126 -9.39 -22.08 17.02
C ARG A 126 -10.59 -21.61 16.21
N SER A 127 -11.60 -21.05 16.88
CA SER A 127 -12.79 -20.50 16.22
C SER A 127 -12.43 -19.40 15.21
N ALA A 128 -11.51 -18.50 15.57
CA ALA A 128 -11.04 -17.45 14.67
C ALA A 128 -10.31 -18.02 13.46
N TYR A 129 -9.49 -19.06 13.64
CA TYR A 129 -8.80 -19.74 12.54
C TYR A 129 -9.77 -20.49 11.61
N SER A 130 -10.73 -21.23 12.16
CA SER A 130 -11.75 -21.93 11.36
C SER A 130 -12.65 -20.95 10.60
N LEU A 131 -13.00 -19.80 11.21
CA LEU A 131 -13.75 -18.76 10.50
C LEU A 131 -12.90 -18.03 9.45
N PHE A 132 -11.58 -17.90 9.66
CA PHE A 132 -10.66 -17.43 8.63
C PHE A 132 -10.64 -18.40 7.43
N GLN A 133 -10.58 -19.71 7.68
CA GLN A 133 -10.68 -20.74 6.64
C GLN A 133 -12.03 -20.66 5.89
N VAL A 134 -13.14 -20.50 6.61
CA VAL A 134 -14.48 -20.30 5.99
C VAL A 134 -14.52 -19.05 5.13
N MET A 135 -13.92 -17.95 5.59
CA MET A 135 -13.83 -16.69 4.85
C MET A 135 -13.04 -16.83 3.54
N THR A 136 -12.00 -17.66 3.50
CA THR A 136 -11.27 -17.98 2.26
C THR A 136 -11.99 -18.99 1.37
N MET A 137 -13.20 -19.41 1.75
CA MET A 137 -14.00 -20.45 1.07
C MET A 137 -13.32 -21.82 0.99
N ASP A 138 -12.30 -22.06 1.83
CA ASP A 138 -11.55 -23.30 1.81
C ASP A 138 -12.25 -24.34 2.69
N GLY A 139 -12.65 -25.48 2.13
CA GLY A 139 -13.31 -26.55 2.87
C GLY A 139 -14.62 -26.18 3.61
N TRP A 140 -15.14 -24.94 3.48
CA TRP A 140 -16.15 -24.38 4.39
C TRP A 140 -17.37 -25.28 4.62
N ARG A 141 -17.87 -25.94 3.58
CA ARG A 141 -19.04 -26.81 3.71
C ARG A 141 -18.72 -28.10 4.44
N PHE A 142 -17.76 -28.87 3.96
CA PHE A 142 -17.53 -30.24 4.43
C PHE A 142 -16.60 -30.31 5.64
N GLU A 143 -15.62 -29.42 5.72
CA GLU A 143 -14.63 -29.44 6.79
C GLU A 143 -15.06 -28.64 8.02
N VAL A 144 -16.08 -27.77 7.88
CA VAL A 144 -16.54 -26.90 8.97
C VAL A 144 -18.05 -27.04 9.20
N VAL A 145 -18.88 -26.57 8.26
CA VAL A 145 -20.33 -26.48 8.47
C VAL A 145 -20.98 -27.86 8.69
N GLN A 146 -20.63 -28.84 7.85
CA GLN A 146 -21.21 -30.18 7.90
C GLN A 146 -20.89 -30.87 9.23
N LYS A 147 -19.67 -30.71 9.75
CA LYS A 147 -19.27 -31.28 11.05
C LYS A 147 -20.11 -30.73 12.20
N VAL A 148 -20.38 -29.42 12.18
CA VAL A 148 -21.23 -28.78 13.18
C VAL A 148 -22.69 -29.23 13.06
N ILE A 149 -23.19 -29.44 11.84
CA ILE A 149 -24.53 -30.00 11.59
C ILE A 149 -24.64 -31.44 12.08
N ASP A 150 -23.65 -32.27 11.76
CA ASP A 150 -23.59 -33.69 12.15
C ASP A 150 -23.45 -33.85 13.67
N ASP A 151 -22.89 -32.84 14.35
CA ASP A 151 -22.83 -32.71 15.81
C ASP A 151 -24.15 -32.27 16.48
N GLY A 152 -25.25 -32.23 15.72
CA GLY A 152 -26.58 -31.95 16.26
C GLY A 152 -27.03 -30.49 16.18
N ASN A 153 -26.32 -29.64 15.42
CA ASN A 153 -26.72 -28.24 15.17
C ASN A 153 -27.28 -28.05 13.74
N PRO A 154 -28.52 -28.50 13.43
CA PRO A 154 -29.04 -28.54 12.06
C PRO A 154 -29.21 -27.17 11.40
N TYR A 155 -29.27 -26.08 12.18
CA TYR A 155 -29.41 -24.71 11.68
C TYR A 155 -28.09 -23.94 11.56
N ALA A 156 -26.94 -24.58 11.85
CA ALA A 156 -25.64 -23.95 11.81
C ALA A 156 -25.31 -23.34 10.44
N TRP A 157 -25.82 -23.93 9.35
CA TRP A 157 -25.65 -23.40 7.98
C TRP A 157 -26.07 -21.93 7.86
N MET A 158 -27.08 -21.47 8.60
CA MET A 158 -27.55 -20.09 8.54
C MET A 158 -26.51 -19.11 9.09
N PHE A 159 -25.91 -19.45 10.23
CA PHE A 159 -24.82 -18.67 10.83
C PHE A 159 -23.65 -18.53 9.86
N PHE A 160 -23.18 -19.66 9.30
CA PHE A 160 -22.02 -19.65 8.42
C PHE A 160 -22.30 -18.97 7.08
N LEU A 161 -23.50 -19.12 6.50
CA LEU A 161 -23.87 -18.39 5.28
C LEU A 161 -23.94 -16.88 5.50
N ILE A 162 -24.49 -16.43 6.62
CA ILE A 162 -24.51 -15.00 6.97
C ILE A 162 -23.09 -14.48 7.13
N PHE A 163 -22.24 -15.19 7.87
CA PHE A 163 -20.82 -14.83 8.02
C PHE A 163 -20.11 -14.78 6.67
N ILE A 164 -20.28 -15.80 5.83
CA ILE A 164 -19.72 -15.86 4.47
C ILE A 164 -20.16 -14.66 3.64
N PHE A 165 -21.46 -14.32 3.65
CA PHE A 165 -21.97 -13.21 2.87
C PHE A 165 -21.35 -11.88 3.31
N ILE A 166 -21.30 -11.63 4.62
CA ILE A 166 -20.69 -10.42 5.20
C ILE A 166 -19.19 -10.37 4.89
N ALA A 167 -18.46 -11.46 5.09
CA ALA A 167 -17.02 -11.52 4.88
C ALA A 167 -16.66 -11.37 3.39
N SER A 168 -17.42 -12.01 2.50
CA SER A 168 -17.24 -11.87 1.04
C SER A 168 -17.52 -10.45 0.58
N PHE A 169 -18.57 -9.82 1.12
CA PHE A 169 -18.87 -8.41 0.83
C PHE A 169 -17.78 -7.47 1.33
N ALA A 170 -17.23 -7.71 2.52
CA ALA A 170 -16.12 -6.94 3.06
C ALA A 170 -14.84 -7.07 2.19
N ILE A 171 -14.52 -8.29 1.72
CA ILE A 171 -13.40 -8.54 0.79
C ILE A 171 -13.65 -7.88 -0.57
N LEU A 172 -14.90 -7.88 -1.07
CA LEU A 172 -15.23 -7.18 -2.31
C LEU A 172 -15.02 -5.67 -2.16
N ASN A 173 -15.46 -5.09 -1.03
CA ASN A 173 -15.25 -3.67 -0.74
C ASN A 173 -13.77 -3.32 -0.57
N LEU A 174 -12.97 -4.24 -0.03
CA LEU A 174 -11.50 -4.11 0.00
C LEU A 174 -10.93 -3.96 -1.41
N PHE A 175 -11.36 -4.82 -2.34
CA PHE A 175 -10.92 -4.79 -3.73
C PHE A 175 -11.38 -3.52 -4.46
N ILE A 176 -12.63 -3.09 -4.25
CA ILE A 176 -13.16 -1.84 -4.80
C ILE A 176 -12.36 -0.65 -4.27
N ALA A 177 -12.11 -0.57 -2.97
CA ALA A 177 -11.33 0.52 -2.37
C ALA A 177 -9.92 0.60 -2.98
N LEU A 178 -9.24 -0.54 -3.13
CA LEU A 178 -7.92 -0.59 -3.77
C LEU A 178 -7.96 -0.09 -5.22
N ILE A 179 -8.96 -0.50 -6.00
CA ILE A 179 -9.13 -0.04 -7.38
C ILE A 179 -9.41 1.46 -7.41
N VAL A 180 -10.34 1.93 -6.58
CA VAL A 180 -10.71 3.35 -6.51
C VAL A 180 -9.50 4.21 -6.14
N ASP A 181 -8.70 3.80 -5.17
CA ASP A 181 -7.48 4.52 -4.79
C ASP A 181 -6.48 4.57 -5.97
N SER A 182 -6.33 3.47 -6.71
CA SER A 182 -5.44 3.44 -7.88
C SER A 182 -5.93 4.33 -9.03
N LEU A 183 -7.23 4.34 -9.30
CA LEU A 183 -7.84 5.16 -10.36
C LEU A 183 -7.87 6.64 -9.97
N ALA A 184 -8.13 6.95 -8.70
CA ALA A 184 -8.12 8.32 -8.19
C ALA A 184 -6.73 8.95 -8.29
N ALA A 185 -5.67 8.17 -8.01
CA ALA A 185 -4.29 8.64 -8.16
C ALA A 185 -3.96 8.96 -9.64
N GLU A 186 -4.40 8.12 -10.58
CA GLU A 186 -4.21 8.34 -12.02
C GLU A 186 -5.01 9.55 -12.53
N GLN A 187 -6.29 9.67 -12.14
CA GLN A 187 -7.10 10.83 -12.51
C GLN A 187 -6.56 12.14 -11.93
N GLN A 188 -6.08 12.13 -10.68
CA GLN A 188 -5.54 13.33 -10.06
C GLN A 188 -4.31 13.85 -10.83
N ALA A 189 -3.43 12.95 -11.29
CA ALA A 189 -2.28 13.33 -12.11
C ALA A 189 -2.70 13.96 -13.45
N ILE A 190 -3.71 13.39 -14.12
CA ILE A 190 -4.25 13.94 -15.37
C ILE A 190 -4.88 15.33 -15.16
N ILE A 191 -5.59 15.53 -14.06
CA ILE A 191 -6.21 16.81 -13.73
C ILE A 191 -5.14 17.87 -13.43
N GLU A 192 -4.09 17.52 -12.69
CA GLU A 192 -2.98 18.42 -12.37
C GLU A 192 -2.23 18.83 -13.64
N GLU A 193 -1.87 17.87 -14.50
CA GLU A 193 -1.25 18.17 -15.81
C GLU A 193 -2.13 19.07 -16.69
N GLY A 194 -3.44 18.83 -16.73
CA GLY A 194 -4.37 19.65 -17.50
C GLY A 194 -4.57 21.06 -16.92
N LEU A 195 -4.51 21.22 -15.60
CA LEU A 195 -4.57 22.54 -14.96
C LEU A 195 -3.29 23.34 -15.23
N ASP A 196 -2.12 22.71 -15.15
CA ASP A 196 -0.83 23.33 -15.47
C ASP A 196 -0.78 23.78 -16.94
N GLU A 197 -1.37 22.99 -17.85
CA GLU A 197 -1.47 23.36 -19.27
C GLU A 197 -2.37 24.60 -19.47
N ILE A 198 -3.55 24.64 -18.84
CA ILE A 198 -4.47 25.80 -18.91
C ILE A 198 -3.85 27.04 -18.28
N GLU A 199 -3.15 26.91 -17.14
CA GLU A 199 -2.47 28.03 -16.49
C GLU A 199 -1.37 28.60 -17.40
N GLY A 200 -0.58 27.71 -18.03
CA GLY A 200 0.43 28.11 -19.01
C GLY A 200 -0.14 28.82 -20.25
N GLU A 201 -1.28 28.35 -20.78
CA GLU A 201 -1.97 29.01 -21.88
C GLU A 201 -2.49 30.40 -21.47
N LEU A 202 -3.12 30.51 -20.29
CA LEU A 202 -3.67 31.77 -19.78
C LEU A 202 -2.57 32.80 -19.51
N GLU A 203 -1.44 32.40 -18.92
CA GLU A 203 -0.28 33.28 -18.75
C GLU A 203 0.26 33.76 -20.11
N GLY A 204 0.29 32.87 -21.10
CA GLY A 204 0.66 33.19 -22.48
C GLY A 204 -0.25 34.25 -23.11
N GLU A 205 -1.58 34.09 -22.99
CA GLU A 205 -2.56 35.06 -23.48
C GLU A 205 -2.51 36.40 -22.73
N LEU A 206 -2.26 36.39 -21.42
CA LEU A 206 -2.17 37.62 -20.64
C LEU A 206 -0.92 38.42 -21.02
N MET A 207 0.20 37.73 -21.25
CA MET A 207 1.44 38.31 -21.75
C MET A 207 1.30 38.95 -23.14
N THR A 208 0.53 38.34 -24.06
CA THR A 208 0.27 38.94 -25.37
C THR A 208 -0.64 40.16 -25.25
N ALA A 209 -1.70 40.08 -24.45
CA ALA A 209 -2.61 41.19 -24.20
C ALA A 209 -1.90 42.41 -23.57
N GLU A 210 -0.97 42.18 -22.62
CA GLU A 210 -0.18 43.27 -22.03
C GLU A 210 0.76 43.93 -23.06
N LYS A 211 1.39 43.14 -23.93
CA LYS A 211 2.21 43.67 -25.03
C LYS A 211 1.40 44.50 -26.01
N GLU A 212 0.22 44.02 -26.41
CA GLU A 212 -0.69 44.76 -27.29
C GLU A 212 -1.14 46.07 -26.65
N ARG A 213 -1.54 46.03 -25.36
CA ARG A 213 -1.92 47.23 -24.61
C ARG A 213 -0.79 48.25 -24.53
N ALA A 214 0.44 47.80 -24.27
CA ALA A 214 1.62 48.66 -24.23
C ALA A 214 1.87 49.33 -25.59
N ALA A 215 1.77 48.57 -26.69
CA ALA A 215 1.93 49.09 -28.05
C ALA A 215 0.84 50.12 -28.43
N VAL A 216 -0.40 49.89 -28.03
CA VAL A 216 -1.49 50.85 -28.24
C VAL A 216 -1.25 52.14 -27.46
N LEU A 217 -0.82 52.06 -26.20
CA LEU A 217 -0.51 53.24 -25.39
C LEU A 217 0.63 54.06 -25.99
N SER A 218 1.69 53.43 -26.51
CA SER A 218 2.78 54.14 -27.18
C SER A 218 2.30 54.85 -28.45
N ALA A 219 1.48 54.18 -29.27
CA ALA A 219 0.92 54.79 -30.48
C ALA A 219 0.02 56.01 -30.15
N ILE A 220 -0.78 55.94 -29.08
CA ILE A 220 -1.60 57.08 -28.62
C ILE A 220 -0.71 58.25 -28.17
N GLN A 221 0.37 57.98 -27.44
CA GLN A 221 1.30 59.03 -27.00
C GLN A 221 2.00 59.71 -28.18
N GLU A 222 2.45 58.93 -29.17
CA GLU A 222 3.08 59.43 -30.39
C GLU A 222 2.12 60.33 -31.18
N MET A 223 0.90 59.84 -31.43
CA MET A 223 -0.13 60.60 -32.14
C MET A 223 -0.53 61.88 -31.39
N ARG A 224 -0.59 61.87 -30.05
CA ARG A 224 -0.80 63.09 -29.25
C ARG A 224 0.35 64.09 -29.41
N SER A 225 1.59 63.61 -29.48
CA SER A 225 2.77 64.46 -29.67
C SER A 225 2.80 65.11 -31.05
N GLU A 226 2.43 64.38 -32.10
CA GLU A 226 2.30 64.90 -33.46
C GLU A 226 1.21 65.96 -33.56
N ILE A 227 0.03 65.70 -32.98
CA ILE A 227 -1.07 66.68 -32.94
C ILE A 227 -0.61 67.96 -32.23
N ALA A 228 0.11 67.85 -31.11
CA ALA A 228 0.63 69.01 -30.40
C ALA A 228 1.63 69.82 -31.25
N ALA A 229 2.55 69.14 -31.95
CA ALA A 229 3.51 69.78 -32.86
C ALA A 229 2.81 70.48 -34.04
N LEU A 230 1.83 69.82 -34.66
CA LEU A 230 1.00 70.40 -35.71
C LEU A 230 0.26 71.64 -35.22
N ARG A 231 -0.38 71.58 -34.04
CA ARG A 231 -1.09 72.72 -33.45
C ARG A 231 -0.15 73.92 -33.23
N ALA A 232 1.05 73.69 -32.72
CA ALA A 232 2.06 74.72 -32.53
C ALA A 232 2.51 75.35 -33.87
N SER A 233 2.64 74.55 -34.93
CA SER A 233 2.99 75.03 -36.27
C SER A 233 1.90 75.90 -36.90
N VAL A 234 0.63 75.56 -36.67
CA VAL A 234 -0.53 76.33 -37.16
C VAL A 234 -0.64 77.66 -36.41
N GLU A 235 -0.45 77.66 -35.09
CA GLU A 235 -0.42 78.90 -34.30
C GLU A 235 0.74 79.82 -34.69
N ALA A 236 1.89 79.26 -35.09
CA ALA A 236 3.03 80.02 -35.58
C ALA A 236 2.80 80.64 -36.97
N GLN A 237 1.99 80.00 -37.84
CA GLN A 237 1.59 80.55 -39.14
C GLN A 237 0.45 81.58 -39.05
N SER A 238 -0.30 81.58 -37.94
CA SER A 238 -1.41 82.51 -37.68
C SER A 238 -0.96 83.88 -37.13
N LYS A 239 0.34 84.08 -36.88
CA LYS A 239 0.96 85.35 -36.47
C LYS A 239 1.79 85.94 -37.60
#